data_AF-A0A353RGW7-F1
#
_entry.id   AF-A0A353RGW7-F1
#
_cell.length_a   1.000
_cell.length_b   1.000
_cell.length_c   1.000
_cell.angle_alpha   90.00
_cell.angle_beta   90.00
_cell.angle_gamma   90.00
#
_symmetry.space_group_name_H-M   'P 1'
#
loop_
_entity.id
_entity.type
_entity.pdbx_description
1 polymer ?
#
loop_
_entity_poly.entity_id
_entity_poly.type
_entity_poly.pdbx_seq_one_letter_code
_entity_poly.pdbx_strand_id
1 'polypeptide(L)'
;MKIIIIANRLPVRIERKEGRFSIERSEGGLATGLGSLETEADKYWIGWPGIHTDDELEKKEITDKLHELNFHPVFLSAEQIENYYEGYSNSTIWPLCHYFFSYIEYRADYWETYQQVNSLFCN
;
A
#
# COMPACT_ATOMS: atom_id res chain seq x y z
N MET A 1 20.85 12.91 -4.44
CA MET A 1 20.20 12.66 -3.13
C MET A 1 19.01 11.75 -3.39
N LYS A 2 18.65 10.86 -2.45
CA LYS A 2 17.51 9.95 -2.62
C LYS A 2 16.45 10.25 -1.56
N ILE A 3 15.18 10.22 -1.97
CA ILE A 3 14.02 10.30 -1.07
C ILE A 3 13.30 8.96 -1.16
N ILE A 4 13.11 8.30 -0.01
CA ILE A 4 12.35 7.06 0.09
C ILE A 4 11.02 7.40 0.75
N ILE A 5 9.93 7.19 0.03
CA ILE A 5 8.57 7.42 0.49
C ILE A 5 7.96 6.05 0.79
N ILE A 6 7.55 5.85 2.03
CA ILE A 6 6.87 4.61 2.46
C ILE A 6 5.43 5.00 2.81
N ALA A 7 4.47 4.40 2.12
CA ALA A 7 3.06 4.62 2.37
C ALA A 7 2.26 3.34 2.12
N ASN A 8 1.08 3.22 2.74
CA ASN A 8 0.24 2.03 2.59
C ASN A 8 0.02 1.63 1.12
N ARG A 9 -0.30 2.60 0.25
CA ARG A 9 -0.50 2.37 -1.19
C ARG A 9 0.60 3.05 -2.01
N LEU A 10 0.95 2.43 -3.13
CA LEU A 10 1.69 3.11 -4.20
C LEU A 10 0.84 4.26 -4.79
N PRO A 11 1.46 5.27 -5.43
CA PRO A 11 0.74 6.33 -6.14
C PRO A 11 0.08 5.82 -7.43
N VAL A 12 0.23 4.53 -7.72
CA VAL A 12 -0.42 3.78 -8.77
C VAL A 12 -1.03 2.49 -8.22
N ARG A 13 -2.03 1.96 -8.92
CA ARG A 13 -2.59 0.64 -8.69
C ARG A 13 -2.45 -0.23 -9.92
N ILE A 14 -2.33 -1.53 -9.71
CA ILE A 14 -2.33 -2.52 -10.79
C ILE A 14 -3.75 -3.01 -11.01
N GLU A 15 -4.21 -2.94 -12.26
CA GLU A 15 -5.44 -3.58 -12.69
C GLU A 15 -5.13 -4.76 -13.61
N ARG A 16 -5.89 -5.85 -13.45
CA ARG A 16 -5.85 -7.00 -14.34
C ARG A 16 -6.96 -6.89 -15.38
N LYS A 17 -6.60 -6.69 -16.64
CA LYS A 17 -7.54 -6.61 -17.77
C LYS A 17 -7.14 -7.63 -18.84
N GLU A 18 -8.06 -8.53 -19.18
CA GLU A 18 -7.89 -9.53 -20.26
C GLU A 18 -6.56 -10.32 -20.18
N GLY A 19 -6.14 -10.68 -18.96
CA GLY A 19 -4.89 -11.43 -18.73
C GLY A 19 -3.61 -10.59 -18.80
N ARG A 20 -3.71 -9.25 -18.83
CA ARG A 20 -2.56 -8.33 -18.75
C ARG A 20 -2.68 -7.39 -17.56
N PHE A 21 -1.53 -7.00 -17.00
CA PHE A 21 -1.46 -5.97 -15.97
C PHE A 21 -1.31 -4.58 -16.58
N SER A 22 -2.20 -3.67 -16.21
CA SER A 22 -2.14 -2.24 -16.52
C SER A 22 -1.91 -1.42 -15.25
N ILE A 23 -1.15 -0.33 -15.37
CA ILE A 23 -0.86 0.61 -14.28
C ILE A 23 -1.83 1.78 -14.39
N GLU A 24 -2.57 2.05 -13.31
CA GLU A 24 -3.46 3.22 -13.20
C GLU A 24 -3.05 4.10 -12.03
N ARG A 25 -3.38 5.39 -12.04
CA ARG A 25 -3.10 6.27 -10.89
C ARG A 25 -3.99 5.89 -9.70
N SER A 26 -3.39 5.85 -8.52
CA SER A 26 -4.13 5.69 -7.26
C SER A 26 -4.92 6.95 -6.94
N GLU A 27 -6.13 6.78 -6.42
CA GLU A 27 -6.91 7.86 -5.85
C GLU A 27 -6.35 8.24 -4.47
N GLY A 28 -6.23 9.54 -4.19
CA GLY A 28 -5.87 10.03 -2.86
C GLY A 28 -5.03 11.31 -2.84
N GLY A 29 -5.21 12.09 -1.78
CA GLY A 29 -4.51 13.36 -1.57
C GLY A 29 -3.01 13.20 -1.31
N LEU A 30 -2.57 12.09 -0.71
CA LEU A 30 -1.16 11.84 -0.40
C LEU A 30 -0.31 11.69 -1.67
N ALA A 31 -0.73 10.84 -2.60
CA ALA A 31 -0.02 10.62 -3.86
C ALA A 31 0.05 11.90 -4.69
N THR A 32 -1.05 12.65 -4.74
CA THR A 32 -1.10 13.95 -5.42
C THR A 32 -0.15 14.96 -4.77
N GLY A 33 -0.21 15.11 -3.44
CA GLY A 33 0.58 16.10 -2.70
C GLY A 33 2.08 15.81 -2.69
N LEU A 34 2.49 14.55 -2.55
CA LEU A 34 3.91 14.17 -2.62
C LEU A 34 4.42 14.10 -4.06
N GLY A 35 3.53 13.83 -5.02
CA GLY A 35 3.81 13.90 -6.45
C GLY A 35 4.18 15.31 -6.89
N SER A 36 3.54 16.35 -6.33
CA SER A 36 3.83 17.76 -6.64
C SER A 36 5.09 18.32 -5.99
N LEU A 37 5.81 17.53 -5.19
CA LEU A 37 7.08 17.97 -4.59
C LEU A 37 8.14 18.12 -5.69
N GLU A 38 8.50 19.34 -6.05
CA GLU A 38 9.61 19.60 -6.98
C GLU A 38 10.95 19.40 -6.26
N THR A 39 11.75 18.46 -6.75
CA THR A 39 13.06 18.15 -6.18
C THR A 39 13.93 17.48 -7.23
N GLU A 40 15.24 17.76 -7.19
CA GLU A 40 16.26 17.08 -8.01
C GLU A 40 16.63 15.69 -7.46
N ALA A 41 16.05 15.29 -6.31
CA ALA A 41 16.32 14.00 -5.70
C ALA A 41 15.53 12.87 -6.38
N ASP A 42 16.19 11.71 -6.55
CA ASP A 42 15.52 10.49 -7.01
C ASP A 42 14.50 10.05 -5.95
N LYS A 43 13.24 9.89 -6.35
CA LYS A 43 12.17 9.41 -5.48
C LYS A 43 11.96 7.92 -5.69
N TYR A 44 11.95 7.18 -4.58
CA TYR A 44 11.58 5.78 -4.53
C TYR A 44 10.33 5.65 -3.67
N TRP A 45 9.37 4.84 -4.11
CA TRP A 45 8.11 4.65 -3.38
C TRP A 45 7.93 3.19 -3.01
N ILE A 46 7.67 2.90 -1.74
CA ILE A 46 7.38 1.56 -1.22
C ILE A 46 5.92 1.54 -0.78
N GLY A 47 5.15 0.56 -1.26
CA GLY A 47 3.71 0.52 -1.00
C GLY A 47 3.00 -0.70 -1.58
N TRP A 48 1.77 -0.96 -1.13
CA TRP A 48 0.91 -1.97 -1.71
C TRP A 48 0.44 -1.55 -3.11
N PRO A 49 0.54 -2.41 -4.15
CA PRO A 49 0.16 -2.10 -5.53
C PRO A 49 -1.35 -2.10 -5.80
N GLY A 50 -2.20 -2.27 -4.79
CA GLY A 50 -3.66 -2.25 -4.95
C GLY A 50 -4.25 -3.53 -5.55
N ILE A 51 -3.44 -4.58 -5.74
CA ILE A 51 -3.88 -5.89 -6.23
C ILE A 51 -3.43 -6.99 -5.27
N HIS A 52 -4.23 -8.03 -5.16
CA HIS A 52 -3.89 -9.29 -4.53
C HIS A 52 -3.53 -10.32 -5.60
N THR A 53 -2.45 -11.07 -5.40
CA THR A 53 -2.19 -12.31 -6.12
C THR A 53 -1.31 -13.25 -5.29
N ASP A 54 -1.58 -14.55 -5.35
CA ASP A 54 -0.74 -15.60 -4.77
C ASP A 54 0.27 -16.16 -5.78
N ASP A 55 0.17 -15.77 -7.06
CA ASP A 55 1.06 -16.25 -8.12
C ASP A 55 2.38 -15.48 -8.11
N GLU A 56 3.48 -16.18 -7.82
CA GLU A 56 4.83 -15.61 -7.79
C GLU A 56 5.32 -15.10 -9.15
N LEU A 57 4.85 -15.67 -10.27
CA LEU A 57 5.17 -15.16 -11.61
C LEU A 57 4.50 -13.81 -11.83
N GLU A 58 3.26 -13.66 -11.38
CA GLU A 58 2.55 -12.38 -11.48
C GLU A 58 3.16 -11.32 -10.55
N LYS A 59 3.51 -11.68 -9.31
CA LYS A 59 4.23 -10.77 -8.41
C LYS A 59 5.52 -10.28 -9.05
N LYS A 60 6.27 -11.18 -9.69
CA LYS A 60 7.50 -10.82 -10.41
C LYS A 60 7.23 -9.89 -11.58
N GLU A 61 6.27 -10.20 -12.46
CA GLU A 61 5.94 -9.34 -13.61
C GLU A 61 5.52 -7.93 -13.15
N ILE A 62 4.69 -7.84 -12.11
CA ILE A 62 4.25 -6.58 -11.52
C ILE A 62 5.44 -5.81 -10.95
N THR A 63 6.33 -6.50 -10.22
CA THR A 63 7.52 -5.91 -9.60
C THR A 63 8.46 -5.33 -10.65
N ASP A 64 8.74 -6.08 -11.72
CA ASP A 64 9.62 -5.63 -12.80
C ASP A 64 9.06 -4.35 -13.46
N LYS A 65 7.75 -4.31 -13.75
CA LYS A 65 7.08 -3.11 -14.31
C LYS A 65 7.11 -1.90 -13.38
N LEU A 66 6.94 -2.12 -12.07
CA LEU A 66 6.93 -1.03 -11.08
C LEU A 66 8.34 -0.50 -10.79
N HIS A 67 9.37 -1.35 -10.84
CA HIS A 67 10.76 -0.96 -10.66
C HIS A 67 11.24 0.01 -11.74
N GLU A 68 10.73 -0.09 -12.99
CA GLU A 68 10.99 0.91 -14.05
C GLU A 68 10.56 2.33 -13.66
N LEU A 69 9.65 2.47 -12.68
CA LEU A 69 9.11 3.72 -12.16
C LEU A 69 9.66 4.07 -10.76
N ASN A 70 10.69 3.36 -10.27
CA ASN A 70 11.19 3.44 -8.89
C ASN A 70 10.11 3.12 -7.82
N PHE A 71 9.13 2.29 -8.17
CA PHE A 71 8.11 1.81 -7.24
C PHE A 71 8.40 0.37 -6.82
N HIS A 72 8.36 0.14 -5.51
CA HIS A 72 8.68 -1.13 -4.87
C HIS A 72 7.41 -1.69 -4.20
N PRO A 73 6.77 -2.70 -4.80
CA PRO A 73 5.51 -3.23 -4.27
C PRO A 73 5.73 -4.05 -3.00
N VAL A 74 4.86 -3.84 -2.02
CA VAL A 74 4.67 -4.75 -0.87
C VAL A 74 3.38 -5.55 -1.12
N PHE A 75 3.51 -6.84 -1.39
CA PHE A 75 2.34 -7.70 -1.62
C PHE A 75 1.73 -8.13 -0.30
N LEU A 76 0.40 -7.98 -0.22
CA LEU A 76 -0.39 -8.34 0.95
C LEU A 76 -1.38 -9.44 0.55
N SER A 77 -1.55 -10.42 1.42
CA SER A 77 -2.61 -11.43 1.31
C SER A 77 -3.99 -10.82 1.59
N ALA A 78 -5.06 -11.54 1.23
CA ALA A 78 -6.43 -11.07 1.41
C ALA A 78 -6.75 -10.84 2.89
N GLU A 79 -6.31 -11.76 3.74
CA GLU A 79 -6.43 -11.65 5.20
C GLU A 79 -5.66 -10.45 5.75
N GLN A 80 -4.47 -10.16 5.22
CA GLN A 80 -3.72 -8.97 5.62
C GLN A 80 -4.43 -7.69 5.20
N ILE A 81 -5.00 -7.63 4.00
CA ILE A 81 -5.78 -6.46 3.56
C ILE A 81 -6.99 -6.26 4.50
N GLU A 82 -7.70 -7.34 4.82
CA GLU A 82 -8.85 -7.29 5.72
C GLU A 82 -8.46 -6.85 7.13
N ASN A 83 -7.47 -7.47 7.76
CA ASN A 83 -7.19 -7.24 9.18
C ASN A 83 -6.27 -6.02 9.43
N TYR A 84 -5.34 -5.70 8.53
CA TYR A 84 -4.46 -4.53 8.69
C TYR A 84 -5.07 -3.25 8.11
N TYR A 85 -5.59 -3.28 6.88
CA TYR A 85 -6.06 -2.06 6.21
C TYR A 85 -7.50 -1.75 6.60
N GLU A 86 -8.44 -2.68 6.38
CA GLU A 86 -9.83 -2.47 6.77
C GLU A 86 -10.03 -2.55 8.29
N GLY A 87 -9.37 -3.51 8.94
CA GLY A 87 -9.45 -3.74 10.38
C GLY A 87 -8.74 -2.66 11.19
N TYR A 88 -7.44 -2.82 11.41
CA TYR A 88 -6.73 -1.93 12.34
C TYR A 88 -6.64 -0.48 11.84
N SER A 89 -6.32 -0.27 10.56
CA SER A 89 -6.15 1.10 10.03
C SER A 89 -7.48 1.84 9.92
N ASN A 90 -8.49 1.25 9.26
CA ASN A 90 -9.76 1.93 8.99
C ASN A 90 -10.81 1.77 10.11
N SER A 91 -10.87 0.64 10.81
CA SER A 91 -11.85 0.42 11.89
C SER A 91 -11.32 0.72 13.30
N THR A 92 -10.00 0.81 13.51
CA THR A 92 -9.42 1.21 14.82
C THR A 92 -8.79 2.59 14.81
N ILE A 93 -7.71 2.79 14.03
CA ILE A 93 -6.90 4.03 14.07
C ILE A 93 -7.69 5.21 13.49
N TRP A 94 -8.29 5.05 12.31
CA TRP A 94 -8.99 6.13 11.64
C TRP A 94 -10.09 6.76 12.51
N PRO A 95 -11.08 6.01 13.04
CA PRO A 95 -12.11 6.59 13.91
C PRO A 95 -11.53 7.19 15.18
N LEU A 96 -10.48 6.59 15.76
CA LEU A 96 -9.77 7.15 16.92
C LEU A 96 -9.17 8.52 16.63
N CYS A 97 -8.45 8.68 15.52
CA CYS A 97 -7.84 9.94 15.09
C CYS A 97 -8.88 11.02 14.73
N HIS A 98 -10.12 10.62 14.43
CA HIS A 98 -11.21 11.51 14.02
C HIS A 98 -12.31 11.67 15.07
N TYR A 99 -12.06 11.26 16.32
CA TYR A 99 -12.99 11.40 17.46
C TYR A 99 -14.33 10.65 17.30
N PHE A 100 -14.37 9.65 16.41
CA PHE A 100 -15.52 8.79 16.17
C PHE A 100 -15.51 7.56 17.08
N PHE A 101 -15.43 7.78 18.40
CA PHE A 101 -15.17 6.72 19.38
C PHE A 101 -16.16 5.56 19.36
N SER A 102 -17.43 5.81 19.03
CA SER A 102 -18.47 4.78 18.92
C SER A 102 -18.28 3.81 17.75
N TYR A 103 -17.43 4.16 16.78
CA TYR A 103 -17.14 3.35 15.60
C TYR A 103 -15.79 2.62 15.70
N ILE A 104 -15.11 2.71 16.84
CA ILE A 104 -13.85 1.99 17.05
C ILE A 104 -14.15 0.51 17.25
N GLU A 105 -13.63 -0.32 16.37
CA GLU A 105 -13.59 -1.77 16.52
C GLU A 105 -12.18 -2.18 16.95
N TYR A 106 -12.07 -2.94 18.03
CA TYR A 106 -10.80 -3.50 18.48
C TYR A 106 -10.89 -5.02 18.51
N ARG A 107 -9.94 -5.67 17.85
CA ARG A 107 -9.71 -7.11 17.90
C ARG A 107 -8.21 -7.37 17.98
N ALA A 108 -7.83 -8.44 18.68
CA ALA A 108 -6.41 -8.79 18.85
C ALA A 108 -5.73 -9.14 17.52
N ASP A 109 -6.44 -9.84 16.64
CA ASP A 109 -5.98 -10.22 15.29
C ASP A 109 -5.71 -9.02 14.37
N TYR A 110 -6.49 -7.94 14.49
CA TYR A 110 -6.21 -6.69 13.78
C TYR A 110 -4.85 -6.12 14.17
N TRP A 111 -4.55 -6.07 15.48
CA TRP A 111 -3.27 -5.56 15.97
C TRP A 111 -2.11 -6.47 15.54
N GLU A 112 -2.25 -7.78 15.70
CA GLU A 112 -1.23 -8.74 15.28
C GLU A 112 -0.92 -8.62 13.78
N THR A 113 -1.96 -8.57 12.95
CA THR A 113 -1.80 -8.40 11.50
C THR A 113 -1.18 -7.04 11.17
N TYR A 114 -1.54 -5.99 11.91
CA TYR A 114 -0.95 -4.67 11.73
C TYR A 114 0.57 -4.67 11.96
N GLN A 115 1.04 -5.36 13.01
CA GLN A 115 2.47 -5.53 13.26
C GLN A 115 3.15 -6.37 12.18
N GLN A 116 2.52 -7.45 11.74
CA GLN A 116 3.03 -8.31 10.67
C GLN A 116 3.22 -7.53 9.36
N VAL A 117 2.20 -6.78 8.93
CA VAL A 117 2.28 -5.99 7.70
C VAL A 117 3.34 -4.91 7.81
N ASN A 118 3.40 -4.15 8.90
CA ASN A 118 4.46 -3.15 9.08
C ASN A 118 5.87 -3.77 9.05
N SER A 119 6.03 -5.01 9.51
CA SER A 119 7.30 -5.73 9.40
C SER A 119 7.66 -6.06 7.94
N LEU A 120 6.67 -6.36 7.09
CA LEU A 120 6.89 -6.56 5.65
C LEU A 120 7.39 -5.28 4.97
N PHE A 121 6.92 -4.11 5.40
CA PHE A 121 7.38 -2.81 4.88
C PHE A 121 8.82 -2.46 5.29
N CYS A 122 9.38 -3.12 6.31
CA CYS A 122 10.74 -2.88 6.79
C CYS A 122 11.81 -3.78 6.14
N ASN A 123 11.41 -4.88 5.50
CA ASN A 123 12.30 -5.86 4.88
C ASN A 123 12.68 -5.46 3.46
#